data_AF-A0AAX0YW42-F1
#
_entry.id   AF-A0AAX0YW42-F1
#
_cell.length_a   1.000
_cell.length_b   1.000
_cell.length_c   1.000
_cell.angle_alpha   90.00
_cell.angle_beta   90.00
_cell.angle_gamma   90.00
#
_symmetry.space_group_name_H-M   'P 1'
#
loop_
_entity.id
_entity.type
_entity.pdbx_description
1 polymer ?
#
loop_
_entity_poly.entity_id
_entity_poly.type
_entity_poly.pdbx_seq_one_letter_code
_entity_poly.pdbx_strand_id
1 'polypeptide(L)' 'MNLKKAFKDLIVKGIGAFIGIKIITIALPEVFQYNEVLGLFAIVVIVSGSFVCMEKFYDGCSWLINASKNEKQ' A
#
# COMPACT_ATOMS: atom_id res chain seq x y z
N MET A 1 14.33 14.97 -13.39
CA MET A 1 14.47 13.79 -12.51
C MET A 1 13.46 12.74 -12.97
N ASN A 2 13.92 11.54 -13.33
CA ASN A 2 13.20 10.61 -14.22
C ASN A 2 11.82 10.18 -13.71
N LEU A 3 10.77 10.58 -14.45
CA LEU A 3 9.38 10.16 -14.31
C LEU A 3 9.22 8.65 -14.07
N LYS A 4 9.98 7.86 -14.84
CA LYS A 4 10.06 6.40 -14.72
C LYS A 4 10.52 5.93 -13.34
N LYS A 5 11.41 6.66 -12.67
CA LYS A 5 11.95 6.29 -11.36
C LYS A 5 10.91 6.52 -10.26
N ALA A 6 10.20 7.65 -10.30
CA ALA A 6 9.11 7.93 -9.35
C ALA A 6 7.94 6.95 -9.50
N PHE A 7 7.55 6.64 -10.73
CA PHE A 7 6.49 5.67 -11.01
C PHE A 7 6.87 4.25 -10.61
N LYS A 8 8.11 3.83 -10.88
CA LYS A 8 8.64 2.53 -10.44
C LYS A 8 8.69 2.45 -8.92
N ASP A 9 9.10 3.50 -8.23
CA ASP A 9 9.10 3.55 -6.76
C ASP A 9 7.69 3.45 -6.18
N LEU A 10 6.73 4.14 -6.78
CA LEU A 10 5.33 4.11 -6.35
C LEU A 10 4.72 2.71 -6.52
N ILE A 11 4.95 2.09 -7.66
CA ILE A 11 4.47 0.74 -7.96
C ILE A 11 5.17 -0.29 -7.07
N VAL A 12 6.49 -0.23 -6.91
CA VAL A 12 7.23 -1.20 -6.09
C VAL A 12 6.83 -1.07 -4.61
N LYS A 13 6.68 0.15 -4.10
CA LYS A 13 6.24 0.40 -2.71
C LYS A 13 4.78 0.01 -2.50
N GLY A 14 3.90 0.34 -3.45
CA GLY A 14 2.47 -0.01 -3.38
C GLY A 14 2.21 -1.51 -3.52
N ILE A 15 2.82 -2.17 -4.50
CA ILE A 15 2.71 -3.63 -4.69
C ILE A 15 3.35 -4.37 -3.52
N GLY A 16 4.50 -3.92 -3.02
CA GLY A 16 5.15 -4.51 -1.85
C GLY A 16 4.27 -4.45 -0.60
N ALA A 17 3.66 -3.29 -0.33
CA ALA A 17 2.72 -3.12 0.77
C ALA A 17 1.47 -4.00 0.59
N PHE A 18 0.92 -4.07 -0.62
CA PHE A 18 -0.24 -4.89 -0.95
C PHE A 18 0.01 -6.39 -0.74
N ILE A 19 1.17 -6.89 -1.20
CA ILE A 19 1.58 -8.29 -1.00
C ILE A 19 1.78 -8.58 0.49
N GLY A 20 2.43 -7.67 1.22
CA GLY A 20 2.63 -7.81 2.67
C GLY A 20 1.31 -7.91 3.43
N ILE A 21 0.35 -7.02 3.14
CA ILE A 21 -0.99 -7.07 3.71
C ILE A 21 -1.69 -8.39 3.38
N LYS A 22 -1.62 -8.84 2.11
CA LYS A 22 -2.25 -10.09 1.68
C LYS A 22 -1.73 -11.31 2.45
N ILE A 23 -0.41 -11.38 2.68
CA ILE A 23 0.21 -12.50 3.42
C ILE A 23 -0.27 -12.49 4.87
N ILE A 24 -0.27 -11.32 5.53
CA ILE A 24 -0.71 -11.20 6.93
C ILE A 24 -2.20 -11.56 7.06
N THR A 25 -3.04 -11.15 6.10
CA THR A 25 -4.47 -11.50 6.10
C THR A 25 -4.70 -13.02 5.96
N ILE A 26 -3.89 -13.72 5.16
CA ILE A 26 -3.99 -15.18 5.02
C ILE A 26 -3.56 -15.90 6.31
N ALA A 27 -2.50 -15.41 6.98
CA ALA A 27 -2.00 -15.97 8.22
C ALA A 27 -2.86 -15.60 9.44
N LEU A 28 -3.70 -14.57 9.33
CA LEU A 28 -4.50 -14.03 10.43
C LEU A 28 -5.37 -15.07 11.17
N PRO A 29 -6.10 -15.99 10.50
CA PRO A 29 -6.92 -16.99 11.18
C PRO A 29 -6.09 -17.95 12.02
N GLU A 30 -4.94 -18.37 11.50
CA GLU A 30 -4.01 -19.26 12.21
C GLU A 30 -3.41 -18.54 13.42
N VAL A 31 -2.98 -17.28 13.25
CA VAL A 31 -2.47 -16.46 14.36
C VAL A 31 -3.53 -16.25 15.45
N PHE A 32 -4.79 -16.00 15.08
CA PHE A 32 -5.91 -15.85 16.02
C PHE A 32 -6.16 -17.12 16.84
N GLN A 33 -5.95 -18.31 16.26
CA GLN A 33 -6.11 -19.59 16.95
C GLN A 33 -5.03 -19.84 18.00
N TYR A 34 -3.81 -19.35 17.78
CA TYR A 34 -2.70 -19.49 18.74
C TYR A 34 -2.67 -18.38 19.80
N ASN A 35 -3.01 -17.15 19.44
CA ASN A 35 -2.96 -16.00 20.34
C ASN A 35 -3.88 -14.85 19.86
N GLU A 36 -4.98 -14.61 20.57
CA GLU A 36 -5.95 -13.57 20.23
C GLU A 36 -5.35 -12.14 20.25
N VAL A 37 -4.43 -11.85 21.17
CA VAL A 37 -3.78 -10.52 21.25
C VAL A 37 -2.90 -10.29 20.02
N LEU A 38 -2.18 -11.32 19.58
CA LEU A 38 -1.35 -11.26 18.37
C LEU A 38 -2.22 -11.13 17.10
N GLY A 39 -3.38 -11.81 17.08
CA GLY A 39 -4.39 -11.67 16.04
C GLY A 39 -4.95 -10.25 15.94
N LEU A 40 -5.35 -9.65 17.07
CA LEU A 40 -5.81 -8.27 17.12
C LEU A 40 -4.72 -7.28 16.67
N PHE A 41 -3.47 -7.50 17.08
CA PHE A 41 -2.33 -6.71 16.60
C PHE A 41 -2.15 -6.82 15.08
N ALA A 42 -2.25 -8.03 14.51
CA ALA A 42 -2.16 -8.24 13.07
C ALA A 42 -3.28 -7.50 12.29
N ILE A 43 -4.50 -7.44 12.83
CA ILE A 43 -5.60 -6.62 12.25
C ILE A 43 -5.22 -5.14 12.22
N VAL A 44 -4.69 -4.60 13.32
CA VAL A 44 -4.26 -3.19 13.39
C VAL A 44 -3.20 -2.92 12.33
N VAL A 45 -2.21 -3.80 12.19
CA VAL A 45 -1.16 -3.68 11.18
C VAL A 45 -1.74 -3.72 9.75
N ILE A 46 -2.69 -4.61 9.46
CA ILE A 46 -3.36 -4.69 8.16
C ILE A 46 -4.09 -3.38 7.85
N VAL A 47 -4.87 -2.85 8.80
CA VAL A 47 -5.64 -1.61 8.60
C VAL A 47 -4.72 -0.42 8.39
N SER A 48 -3.70 -0.24 9.24
CA SER A 48 -2.73 0.85 9.11
C SER A 48 -1.94 0.74 7.80
N GLY A 49 -1.48 -0.45 7.44
CA GLY A 49 -0.78 -0.69 6.17
C GLY A 49 -1.66 -0.36 4.95
N SER A 50 -2.95 -0.69 5.03
CA SER A 50 -3.93 -0.40 3.96
C SER A 50 -4.14 1.10 3.78
N PHE A 51 -4.23 1.87 4.88
CA PHE A 51 -4.32 3.32 4.84
C PHE A 51 -3.12 3.97 4.14
N VAL A 52 -1.90 3.57 4.53
CA VAL A 52 -0.67 4.08 3.90
C VAL A 52 -0.62 3.71 2.40
N CYS A 53 -1.06 2.50 2.05
CA CYS A 53 -1.11 2.06 0.66
C CYS A 53 -2.10 2.90 -0.15
N MET A 54 -3.28 3.22 0.40
CA MET A 54 -4.27 4.09 -0.23
C MET A 54 -3.74 5.51 -0.42
N GLU A 55 -3.11 6.09 0.60
CA GLU A 55 -2.54 7.44 0.54
C GLU A 55 -1.48 7.54 -0.56
N LYS A 56 -0.57 6.56 -0.64
CA LYS A 56 0.43 6.50 -1.70
C LYS A 56 -0.18 6.30 -3.08
N PHE A 57 -1.23 5.51 -3.19
CA PHE A 57 -1.95 5.37 -4.46
C PHE A 57 -2.57 6.70 -4.90
N TYR A 58 -3.20 7.42 -3.97
CA TYR A 58 -3.79 8.73 -4.22
C TYR A 58 -2.76 9.78 -4.65
N ASP A 59 -1.61 9.85 -3.96
CA ASP A 59 -0.49 10.71 -4.33
C ASP A 59 -0.03 10.46 -5.77
N GLY A 60 0.07 9.17 -6.14
CA GLY A 60 0.43 8.76 -7.50
C GLY A 60 -0.59 9.19 -8.56
N CYS A 61 -1.88 9.01 -8.28
CA CYS A 61 -2.96 9.46 -9.15
C CYS A 61 -2.98 10.99 -9.30
N SER A 62 -2.83 11.73 -8.20
CA SER A 62 -2.77 13.20 -8.20
C SER A 62 -1.60 13.71 -9.03
N TRP A 63 -0.43 13.09 -8.88
CA TRP A 63 0.74 13.40 -9.69
C TRP A 63 0.51 13.12 -11.19
N LEU A 64 -0.13 12.00 -11.56
CA LEU A 64 -0.47 11.69 -12.96
C LEU A 64 -1.43 12.72 -13.57
N ILE A 65 -2.45 13.13 -12.83
CA ILE A 65 -3.43 14.14 -13.29
C ILE A 65 -2.73 15.48 -13.54
N ASN A 66 -1.84 15.89 -12.64
CA ASN A 66 -1.09 17.14 -12.78
C ASN A 66 -0.07 17.08 -13.93
N ALA A 67 0.61 15.94 -14.11
CA ALA A 67 1.49 15.71 -15.26
C ALA A 67 0.72 15.79 -16.60
N SER A 68 -0.47 15.18 -16.66
CA SER A 68 -1.32 15.20 -17.87
C SER A 68 -1.84 16.60 -18.21
N LYS A 69 -2.07 17.46 -17.22
CA LYS A 69 -2.46 18.86 -17.44
C LYS A 69 -1.34 19.71 -18.05
N ASN A 70 -0.09 19.45 -17.69
CA ASN A 70 1.06 20.23 -18.15
C ASN A 70 1.50 19.90 -19.58
N GLU A 71 1.12 18.74 -20.16
CA GLU A 71 1.41 18.42 -21.57
C GLU A 71 0.43 19.06 -22.57
N LYS A 72 -0.65 19.71 -22.10
CA LYS A 72 -1.65 20.37 -22.96
C LYS A 72 -1.46 21.89 -23.11
N GLN A 73 -0.40 22.45 -22.53
CA GLN A 73 0.06 23.84 -22.77
C GLN A 73 1.31 23.81 -23.65
#